data_AF-A0A843FCM5-F1
#
_entry.id   AF-A0A843FCM5-F1
#
_cell.length_a   1.000
_cell.length_b   1.000
_cell.length_c   1.000
_cell.angle_alpha   90.00
_cell.angle_beta   90.00
_cell.angle_gamma   90.00
#
_symmetry.space_group_name_H-M   'P 1'
#
loop_
_entity.id
_entity.type
_entity.pdbx_description
1 polymer ?
#
loop_
_entity_poly.entity_id
_entity_poly.type
_entity_poly.pdbx_seq_one_letter_code
_entity_poly.pdbx_strand_id
1 'polypeptide(L)'
;MDRKIHKVYDVIMKIIILTYLIEFLKYIGEERNISEILQTEITTLNGRTKYLDFLCRLDDDTLCHVEFQFPVAYAKDLSRFFNYNITSEIRYEKTTDTIIFNFTAANRGEDELSIGESKDFHPKIFYLGNIDFEKEIEKINIKLNLNQLEKIINGKRTEIKLTYKEELHLLLMSLAPKYKNKRKLLKYVIGLFENERLFHNEKIDTIKSIIQLEIDNLLDEYDRKYFKGAIKMNNETEKIIKKAVDDVNKKYEQEALYEAEQKGLKDGLKKGKEDAQKEIAKKLKGLHTPEQIAKITGLNLNTIMLL
;
A
#
# COMPACT_ATOMS: atom_id res chain seq x y z
N MET A 1 -9.43 10.76 5.64
CA MET A 1 -9.47 10.01 4.37
C MET A 1 -9.55 8.54 4.72
N ASP A 2 -10.43 7.78 4.07
CA ASP A 2 -11.00 6.56 4.63
C ASP A 2 -9.98 5.41 4.65
N ARG A 3 -9.64 4.86 5.84
CA ARG A 3 -8.78 3.67 6.02
C ARG A 3 -9.28 2.50 5.16
N LYS A 4 -10.58 2.50 4.84
CA LYS A 4 -11.22 1.57 3.91
C LYS A 4 -10.66 1.66 2.48
N ILE A 5 -10.39 2.85 1.96
CA ILE A 5 -9.85 3.03 0.61
C ILE A 5 -8.42 2.47 0.54
N HIS A 6 -7.58 2.75 1.54
CA HIS A 6 -6.21 2.22 1.59
C HIS A 6 -6.20 0.68 1.58
N LYS A 7 -7.03 0.04 2.41
CA LYS A 7 -7.20 -1.41 2.42
C LYS A 7 -7.54 -1.98 1.04
N VAL A 8 -8.44 -1.32 0.31
CA VAL A 8 -8.85 -1.76 -1.03
C VAL A 8 -7.69 -1.66 -2.02
N TYR A 9 -6.90 -0.58 -1.96
CA TYR A 9 -5.70 -0.42 -2.78
C TYR A 9 -4.68 -1.53 -2.49
N ASP A 10 -4.43 -1.85 -1.21
CA ASP A 10 -3.50 -2.91 -0.82
C ASP A 10 -3.95 -4.29 -1.35
N VAL A 11 -5.25 -4.59 -1.26
CA VAL A 11 -5.82 -5.85 -1.80
C VAL A 11 -5.61 -5.92 -3.31
N ILE A 12 -5.99 -4.87 -4.04
CA ILE A 12 -5.85 -4.84 -5.49
C ILE A 12 -4.37 -4.97 -5.89
N MET A 13 -3.48 -4.26 -5.21
CA MET A 13 -2.05 -4.32 -5.51
C MET A 13 -1.43 -5.68 -5.22
N LYS A 14 -1.81 -6.35 -4.13
CA LYS A 14 -1.37 -7.73 -3.87
C LYS A 14 -1.79 -8.67 -4.99
N ILE A 15 -3.02 -8.54 -5.49
CA ILE A 15 -3.50 -9.32 -6.64
C ILE A 15 -2.68 -8.97 -7.90
N ILE A 16 -2.48 -7.68 -8.20
CA ILE A 16 -1.70 -7.22 -9.35
C ILE A 16 -0.27 -7.79 -9.32
N ILE A 17 0.45 -7.64 -8.21
CA ILE A 17 1.82 -8.16 -8.08
C ILE A 17 1.85 -9.66 -8.31
N LEU A 18 0.98 -10.44 -7.65
CA LEU A 18 0.99 -11.89 -7.81
C LEU A 18 0.64 -12.34 -9.25
N THR A 19 -0.05 -11.48 -10.00
CA THR A 19 -0.48 -11.77 -11.37
C THR A 19 0.57 -11.36 -12.41
N TYR A 20 1.16 -10.18 -12.23
CA TYR A 20 2.07 -9.52 -13.17
C TYR A 20 3.44 -9.30 -12.53
N LEU A 21 3.94 -10.29 -11.78
CA LEU A 21 5.07 -10.10 -10.89
C LEU A 21 6.31 -9.56 -11.61
N ILE A 22 6.67 -10.18 -12.73
CA ILE A 22 7.84 -9.82 -13.53
C ILE A 22 7.65 -8.43 -14.15
N GLU A 23 6.49 -8.19 -14.74
CA GLU A 23 6.17 -6.93 -15.38
C GLU A 23 6.08 -5.79 -14.38
N PHE A 24 5.57 -6.05 -13.17
CA PHE A 24 5.44 -5.08 -12.10
C PHE A 24 6.81 -4.63 -11.60
N LEU A 25 7.74 -5.55 -11.33
CA LEU A 25 9.10 -5.18 -10.92
C LEU A 25 9.79 -4.33 -12.00
N LYS A 26 9.71 -4.76 -13.27
CA LYS A 26 10.23 -3.95 -14.39
C LYS A 26 9.54 -2.60 -14.51
N TYR A 27 8.23 -2.55 -14.25
CA TYR A 27 7.45 -1.31 -14.30
C TYR A 27 7.93 -0.29 -13.25
N ILE A 28 8.35 -0.75 -12.07
CA ILE A 28 8.93 0.09 -11.00
C ILE A 28 10.45 0.27 -11.13
N GLY A 29 11.04 -0.21 -12.24
CA GLY A 29 12.44 -0.09 -12.60
C GLY A 29 13.37 -1.00 -11.79
N GLU A 30 12.87 -2.15 -11.35
CA GLU A 30 13.69 -3.27 -10.91
C GLU A 30 13.93 -4.20 -12.11
N GLU A 31 15.18 -4.26 -12.59
CA GLU A 31 15.55 -5.01 -13.79
C GLU A 31 16.08 -6.42 -13.47
N ARG A 32 16.42 -6.68 -12.20
CA ARG A 32 16.88 -8.00 -11.73
C ARG A 32 15.73 -9.01 -11.73
N ASN A 33 16.05 -10.29 -11.95
CA ASN A 33 15.05 -11.34 -11.94
C ASN A 33 14.76 -11.81 -10.53
N ILE A 34 13.58 -12.40 -10.35
CA ILE A 34 13.18 -12.98 -9.06
C ILE A 34 13.69 -14.41 -9.01
N SER A 35 14.44 -14.73 -7.96
CA SER A 35 14.83 -16.10 -7.64
C SER A 35 13.77 -16.79 -6.77
N GLU A 36 13.13 -16.06 -5.85
CA GLU A 36 12.16 -16.63 -4.90
C GLU A 36 11.20 -15.57 -4.33
N ILE A 37 9.92 -15.91 -4.18
CA ILE A 37 8.96 -15.08 -3.40
C ILE A 37 9.03 -15.51 -1.93
N LEU A 38 9.24 -14.57 -1.02
CA LEU A 38 9.43 -14.84 0.41
C LEU A 38 8.15 -14.59 1.22
N GLN A 39 8.13 -15.09 2.46
CA GLN A 39 7.03 -14.85 3.37
C GLN A 39 6.98 -13.39 3.79
N THR A 40 5.81 -12.75 3.61
CA THR A 40 5.56 -11.38 4.05
C THR A 40 5.21 -11.28 5.53
N GLU A 41 4.91 -12.41 6.18
CA GLU A 41 4.72 -12.51 7.62
C GLU A 41 6.09 -12.70 8.30
N ILE A 42 6.49 -11.73 9.13
CA ILE A 42 7.76 -11.77 9.85
C ILE A 42 7.49 -11.63 11.34
N THR A 43 7.72 -12.72 12.08
CA THR A 43 7.68 -12.71 13.53
C THR A 43 8.95 -12.07 14.08
N THR A 44 8.78 -10.99 14.83
CA THR A 44 9.86 -10.32 15.55
C THR A 44 10.29 -11.10 16.78
N LEU A 45 11.47 -10.78 17.31
CA LEU A 45 12.00 -11.36 18.56
C LEU A 45 11.04 -11.25 19.76
N ASN A 46 10.15 -10.26 19.77
CA ASN A 46 9.16 -10.06 20.83
C ASN A 46 7.85 -10.83 20.60
N GLY A 47 7.84 -11.78 19.65
CA GLY A 47 6.66 -12.58 19.31
C GLY A 47 5.57 -11.85 18.51
N ARG A 48 5.81 -10.59 18.11
CA ARG A 48 4.86 -9.82 17.27
C ARG A 48 5.07 -10.14 15.80
N THR A 49 3.98 -10.41 15.07
CA THR A 49 4.02 -10.61 13.61
C THR A 49 3.83 -9.28 12.89
N LYS A 50 4.79 -8.96 12.01
CA LYS A 50 4.74 -7.85 11.07
C LYS A 50 4.35 -8.38 9.70
N TYR A 51 3.62 -7.57 8.93
CA TYR A 51 3.13 -7.92 7.61
C TYR A 51 3.66 -6.90 6.61
N LEU A 52 4.58 -7.36 5.76
CA LEU A 52 5.09 -6.61 4.62
C LEU A 52 4.07 -6.67 3.47
N ASP A 53 4.12 -5.71 2.56
CA ASP A 53 3.26 -5.75 1.38
C ASP A 53 3.74 -6.78 0.36
N PHE A 54 5.03 -6.75 0.03
CA PHE A 54 5.66 -7.76 -0.81
C PHE A 54 7.16 -7.89 -0.51
N LEU A 55 7.65 -9.13 -0.50
CA LEU A 55 9.07 -9.44 -0.28
C LEU A 55 9.50 -10.58 -1.22
N CYS A 56 10.57 -10.38 -1.97
CA CYS A 56 11.19 -11.42 -2.76
C CYS A 56 12.71 -11.38 -2.67
N ARG A 57 13.35 -12.46 -3.10
CA ARG A 57 14.79 -12.54 -3.35
C ARG A 57 15.05 -12.41 -4.84
N LEU A 58 16.07 -11.64 -5.18
CA LEU A 58 16.51 -11.39 -6.55
C LEU A 58 17.60 -12.40 -6.97
N ASP A 59 18.05 -12.33 -8.22
CA ASP A 59 19.05 -13.23 -8.81
C ASP A 59 20.49 -12.92 -8.38
N ASP A 60 20.75 -11.71 -7.86
CA ASP A 60 21.98 -11.30 -7.18
C ASP A 60 21.99 -11.62 -5.67
N ASP A 61 21.00 -12.37 -5.20
CA ASP A 61 20.85 -12.81 -3.80
C ASP A 61 20.48 -11.66 -2.81
N THR A 62 20.14 -10.46 -3.29
CA THR A 62 19.56 -9.41 -2.43
C THR A 62 18.04 -9.57 -2.27
N LEU A 63 17.47 -8.92 -1.26
CA LEU A 63 16.02 -8.87 -1.06
C LEU A 63 15.44 -7.62 -1.72
N CYS A 64 14.26 -7.73 -2.31
CA CYS A 64 13.45 -6.61 -2.77
C CYS A 64 12.17 -6.55 -1.94
N HIS A 65 12.04 -5.46 -1.18
CA HIS A 65 10.89 -5.14 -0.35
C HIS A 65 10.08 -4.04 -1.03
N VAL A 66 8.81 -4.31 -1.33
CA VAL A 66 7.89 -3.32 -1.90
C VAL A 66 6.81 -2.98 -0.88
N GLU A 67 6.61 -1.67 -0.66
CA GLU A 67 5.55 -1.12 0.21
C GLU A 67 4.58 -0.27 -0.62
N PHE A 68 3.28 -0.48 -0.44
CA PHE A 68 2.25 0.34 -1.07
C PHE A 68 1.91 1.51 -0.15
N GLN A 69 1.88 2.73 -0.71
CA GLN A 69 1.61 3.89 0.11
C GLN A 69 0.60 4.84 -0.53
N PHE A 70 -0.42 5.19 0.26
CA PHE A 70 -1.37 6.23 -0.05
C PHE A 70 -1.74 7.08 1.18
N PRO A 71 -1.78 8.43 1.09
CA PRO A 71 -1.38 9.26 -0.05
C PRO A 71 0.13 9.50 -0.13
N VAL A 72 0.85 9.56 0.99
CA VAL A 72 2.32 9.78 1.05
C VAL A 72 2.93 9.02 2.22
N ALA A 73 4.24 8.73 2.15
CA ALA A 73 5.00 8.18 3.26
C ALA A 73 5.46 9.31 4.19
N TYR A 74 5.31 9.11 5.49
CA TYR A 74 5.85 10.00 6.53
C TYR A 74 7.01 9.33 7.26
N ALA A 75 7.76 10.08 8.06
CA ALA A 75 8.90 9.55 8.83
C ALA A 75 8.56 8.29 9.68
N LYS A 76 7.35 8.23 10.24
CA LYS A 76 6.88 7.04 10.98
C LYS A 76 6.75 5.80 10.09
N ASP A 77 6.36 5.98 8.83
CA ASP A 77 6.19 4.90 7.86
C ASP A 77 7.57 4.44 7.39
N LEU A 78 8.49 5.37 7.12
CA LEU A 78 9.88 5.05 6.80
C LEU A 78 10.57 4.28 7.94
N SER A 79 10.32 4.70 9.19
CA SER A 79 10.87 4.00 10.37
C SER A 79 10.30 2.58 10.49
N ARG A 80 9.02 2.40 10.15
CA ARG A 80 8.39 1.07 10.08
C ARG A 80 9.03 0.21 8.99
N PHE A 81 9.19 0.74 7.78
CA PHE A 81 9.80 0.02 6.65
C PHE A 81 11.25 -0.36 6.93
N PHE A 82 12.04 0.56 7.50
CA PHE A 82 13.40 0.27 7.95
C PHE A 82 13.46 -0.87 8.98
N ASN A 83 12.54 -0.86 9.96
CA ASN A 83 12.43 -1.94 10.93
C ASN A 83 12.03 -3.28 10.29
N TYR A 84 11.28 -3.25 9.18
CA TYR A 84 10.93 -4.46 8.42
C TYR A 84 12.15 -5.00 7.70
N ASN A 85 12.96 -4.12 7.09
CA ASN A 85 14.23 -4.49 6.48
C ASN A 85 15.15 -5.15 7.50
N ILE A 86 15.47 -4.49 8.62
CA ILE A 86 16.33 -5.11 9.66
C ILE A 86 15.85 -6.51 10.03
N THR A 87 14.55 -6.69 10.22
CA THR A 87 14.02 -8.00 10.62
C THR A 87 14.18 -9.03 9.49
N SER A 88 14.00 -8.61 8.23
CA SER A 88 14.20 -9.46 7.05
C SER A 88 15.67 -9.81 6.85
N GLU A 89 16.57 -8.83 6.98
CA GLU A 89 18.02 -9.01 6.83
C GLU A 89 18.57 -9.95 7.90
N ILE A 90 18.10 -9.85 9.15
CA ILE A 90 18.46 -10.82 10.21
C ILE A 90 17.95 -12.22 9.88
N ARG A 91 16.72 -12.33 9.37
CA ARG A 91 16.09 -13.64 9.10
C ARG A 91 16.73 -14.37 7.93
N TYR A 92 17.08 -13.65 6.87
CA TYR A 92 17.53 -14.21 5.60
C TYR A 92 19.04 -14.04 5.38
N GLU A 93 19.72 -13.24 6.21
CA GLU A 93 21.15 -12.95 6.11
C GLU A 93 21.53 -12.31 4.75
N LYS A 94 20.64 -11.46 4.21
CA LYS A 94 20.79 -10.74 2.94
C LYS A 94 20.46 -9.27 3.10
N THR A 95 21.04 -8.41 2.27
CA THR A 95 20.72 -6.97 2.23
C THR A 95 19.38 -6.73 1.55
N THR A 96 18.66 -5.70 1.98
CA THR A 96 17.32 -5.38 1.46
C THR A 96 17.28 -4.03 0.74
N ASP A 97 16.89 -4.06 -0.54
CA ASP A 97 16.46 -2.88 -1.27
C ASP A 97 14.97 -2.61 -1.02
N THR A 98 14.60 -1.36 -0.77
CA THR A 98 13.20 -0.97 -0.57
C THR A 98 12.69 -0.08 -1.67
N ILE A 99 11.54 -0.45 -2.21
CA ILE A 99 10.79 0.35 -3.19
C ILE A 99 9.44 0.73 -2.58
N ILE A 100 9.16 2.02 -2.49
CA ILE A 100 7.83 2.52 -2.12
C ILE A 100 7.06 2.80 -3.41
N PHE A 101 5.97 2.06 -3.61
CA PHE A 101 5.03 2.32 -4.70
C PHE A 101 3.94 3.27 -4.19
N ASN A 102 4.06 4.54 -4.56
CA ASN A 102 3.14 5.59 -4.16
C ASN A 102 2.10 5.85 -5.25
N PHE A 103 0.82 5.73 -4.91
CA PHE A 103 -0.25 5.93 -5.90
C PHE A 103 -0.40 7.39 -6.34
N THR A 104 0.06 8.34 -5.54
CA THR A 104 -0.03 9.77 -5.86
C THR A 104 1.13 10.22 -6.75
N ALA A 105 1.05 11.47 -7.23
CA ALA A 105 2.17 12.08 -7.93
C ALA A 105 3.20 12.60 -6.94
N ALA A 106 4.41 12.89 -7.43
CA ALA A 106 5.49 13.47 -6.63
C ALA A 106 4.97 14.68 -5.82
N ASN A 107 4.91 14.50 -4.50
CA ASN A 107 4.50 15.52 -3.52
C ASN A 107 5.08 15.15 -2.14
N ARG A 108 5.12 16.13 -1.23
CA ARG A 108 5.82 16.27 0.07
C ARG A 108 5.79 15.09 1.09
N GLY A 109 6.07 13.86 0.67
CA GLY A 109 6.43 12.77 1.57
C GLY A 109 7.92 12.84 1.93
N GLU A 110 8.31 12.13 2.98
CA GLU A 110 9.72 11.91 3.30
C GLU A 110 10.28 10.84 2.35
N ASP A 111 11.47 11.06 1.81
CA ASP A 111 12.21 10.13 0.95
C ASP A 111 13.47 9.57 1.63
N GLU A 112 13.79 10.09 2.81
CA GLU A 112 14.86 9.60 3.65
C GLU A 112 14.44 9.55 5.11
N LEU A 113 15.06 8.63 5.85
CA LEU A 113 14.99 8.61 7.30
C LEU A 113 16.41 8.59 7.85
N SER A 114 16.77 9.65 8.58
CA SER A 114 18.04 9.69 9.31
C SER A 114 17.94 8.92 10.63
N ILE A 115 18.91 8.05 10.89
CA ILE A 115 18.96 7.14 12.03
C ILE A 115 20.27 7.34 12.76
N GLY A 116 20.29 8.38 13.60
CA GLY A 116 21.51 8.82 14.29
C GLY A 116 22.47 9.52 13.34
N GLU A 117 23.74 9.61 13.71
CA GLU A 117 24.74 10.41 12.98
C GLU A 117 25.38 9.70 11.78
N SER A 118 25.13 8.40 11.59
CA SER A 118 25.92 7.55 10.69
C SER A 118 25.13 6.64 9.75
N LYS A 119 23.80 6.70 9.75
CA LYS A 119 22.96 5.82 8.94
C LYS A 119 21.74 6.56 8.43
N ASP A 120 21.54 6.50 7.12
CA ASP A 120 20.36 7.01 6.45
C ASP A 120 19.68 5.89 5.68
N PHE A 121 18.35 5.87 5.72
CA PHE A 121 17.51 4.93 4.99
C PHE A 121 16.88 5.65 3.80
N HIS A 122 17.26 5.24 2.59
CA HIS A 122 16.83 5.86 1.32
C HIS A 122 16.09 4.85 0.43
N PRO A 123 14.77 4.65 0.64
CA PRO A 123 13.98 3.83 -0.27
C PRO A 123 13.85 4.49 -1.64
N LYS A 124 13.84 3.68 -2.70
CA LYS A 124 13.46 4.14 -4.04
C LYS A 124 11.95 4.41 -4.06
N ILE A 125 11.52 5.59 -4.52
CA ILE A 125 10.09 5.90 -4.59
C ILE A 125 9.63 5.91 -6.05
N PHE A 126 8.62 5.10 -6.35
CA PHE A 126 7.89 5.10 -7.62
C PHE A 126 6.55 5.82 -7.45
N TYR A 127 6.33 6.88 -8.23
CA TYR A 127 5.09 7.67 -8.18
C TYR A 127 4.18 7.34 -9.36
N LEU A 128 3.10 6.60 -9.09
CA LEU A 128 2.11 6.25 -10.11
C LEU A 128 1.43 7.48 -10.72
N GLY A 129 1.19 8.51 -9.90
CA GLY A 129 0.56 9.74 -10.37
C GLY A 129 1.44 10.60 -11.29
N ASN A 130 2.71 10.22 -11.52
CA ASN A 130 3.57 10.85 -12.53
C ASN A 130 3.42 10.24 -13.92
N ILE A 131 2.70 9.12 -14.03
CA ILE A 131 2.52 8.44 -15.30
C ILE A 131 1.45 9.15 -16.14
N ASP A 132 1.79 9.42 -17.40
CA ASP A 132 0.86 9.98 -18.40
C ASP A 132 -0.01 8.87 -19.00
N PHE A 133 -1.09 8.57 -18.31
CA PHE A 133 -2.05 7.55 -18.71
C PHE A 133 -2.81 7.90 -20.00
N GLU A 134 -3.00 9.18 -20.31
CA GLU A 134 -3.70 9.58 -21.54
C GLU A 134 -2.89 9.19 -22.77
N LYS A 135 -1.58 9.43 -22.72
CA LYS A 135 -0.65 9.02 -23.77
C LYS A 135 -0.59 7.51 -23.97
N GLU A 136 -0.67 6.73 -22.89
CA GLU A 136 -0.66 5.27 -22.99
C GLU A 136 -1.98 4.72 -23.55
N ILE A 137 -3.13 5.30 -23.17
CA ILE A 137 -4.42 5.00 -23.81
C ILE A 137 -4.36 5.31 -25.31
N GLU A 138 -3.77 6.45 -25.70
CA GLU A 138 -3.63 6.82 -27.11
C GLU A 138 -2.83 5.76 -27.87
N LYS A 139 -1.70 5.28 -27.33
CA LYS A 139 -0.90 4.21 -27.94
C LYS A 139 -1.69 2.92 -28.11
N ILE A 140 -2.44 2.49 -27.09
CA ILE A 140 -3.30 1.30 -27.16
C ILE A 140 -4.35 1.49 -28.25
N ASN A 141 -5.01 2.64 -28.31
CA ASN A 141 -6.01 2.92 -29.33
C ASN A 141 -5.42 2.94 -30.75
N ILE A 142 -4.24 3.52 -30.95
CA ILE A 142 -3.55 3.51 -32.24
C ILE A 142 -3.29 2.06 -32.68
N LYS A 143 -2.75 1.22 -31.78
CA LYS A 143 -2.49 -0.20 -32.04
C LYS A 143 -3.77 -0.95 -32.43
N LEU A 144 -4.86 -0.74 -31.70
CA LEU A 144 -6.15 -1.37 -31.98
C LEU A 144 -6.74 -0.89 -33.33
N ASN A 145 -6.66 0.40 -33.62
CA ASN A 145 -7.19 0.99 -34.86
C ASN A 145 -6.40 0.55 -36.11
N LEU A 146 -5.07 0.54 -36.04
CA LEU A 146 -4.22 0.09 -37.16
C LEU A 146 -4.56 -1.35 -37.57
N ASN A 147 -4.83 -2.22 -36.61
CA ASN A 147 -5.22 -3.58 -36.91
C ASN A 147 -6.63 -3.68 -37.53
N GLN A 148 -7.58 -2.86 -37.08
CA GLN A 148 -8.90 -2.80 -37.73
C GLN A 148 -8.75 -2.42 -39.21
N LEU A 149 -7.86 -1.48 -39.52
CA LEU A 149 -7.54 -1.10 -40.89
C LEU A 149 -6.86 -2.23 -41.66
N GLU A 150 -5.88 -2.93 -41.07
CA GLU A 150 -5.25 -4.10 -41.71
C GLU A 150 -6.27 -5.21 -42.02
N LYS A 151 -7.23 -5.44 -41.14
CA LYS A 151 -8.33 -6.39 -41.38
C LYS A 151 -9.17 -5.96 -42.58
N ILE A 152 -9.49 -4.67 -42.70
CA ILE A 152 -10.27 -4.12 -43.82
C ILE A 152 -9.49 -4.26 -45.13
N ILE A 153 -8.19 -3.95 -45.12
CA ILE A 153 -7.35 -3.90 -46.33
C ILE A 153 -6.96 -5.32 -46.80
N ASN A 154 -6.52 -6.18 -45.88
CA ASN A 154 -5.89 -7.46 -46.21
C ASN A 154 -6.80 -8.67 -45.99
N GLY A 155 -8.02 -8.47 -45.47
CA GLY A 155 -8.97 -9.55 -45.14
C GLY A 155 -8.50 -10.53 -44.05
N LYS A 156 -7.31 -10.29 -43.47
CA LYS A 156 -6.71 -11.14 -42.43
C LYS A 156 -6.93 -10.51 -41.06
N ARG A 157 -7.46 -11.30 -40.13
CA ARG A 157 -7.44 -10.98 -38.70
C ARG A 157 -6.06 -11.37 -38.17
N THR A 158 -5.23 -10.39 -37.82
CA THR A 158 -4.15 -10.59 -36.85
C THR A 158 -4.79 -10.60 -35.47
N GLU A 159 -4.53 -11.65 -34.68
CA GLU A 159 -4.97 -11.72 -33.29
C GLU A 159 -4.14 -10.68 -32.51
N ILE A 160 -4.72 -9.50 -32.26
CA ILE A 160 -4.07 -8.52 -31.40
C ILE A 160 -4.23 -8.98 -29.97
N LYS A 161 -3.11 -9.13 -29.28
CA LYS A 161 -3.08 -9.18 -27.84
C LYS A 161 -2.38 -7.94 -27.30
N LEU A 162 -2.90 -7.44 -26.19
CA LEU A 162 -2.17 -6.54 -25.32
C LEU A 162 -0.98 -7.30 -24.77
N THR A 163 0.14 -6.60 -24.60
CA THR A 163 1.29 -7.12 -23.86
C THR A 163 0.96 -7.10 -22.36
N TYR A 164 1.59 -7.96 -21.57
CA TYR A 164 1.43 -7.93 -20.12
C TYR A 164 1.73 -6.56 -19.50
N LYS A 165 2.67 -5.81 -20.09
CA LYS A 165 2.94 -4.41 -19.68
C LYS A 165 1.74 -3.50 -19.92
N GLU A 166 1.09 -3.61 -21.09
CA GLU A 166 -0.12 -2.83 -21.40
C GLU A 166 -1.29 -3.23 -20.49
N GLU A 167 -1.48 -4.52 -20.21
CA GLU A 167 -2.50 -5.02 -19.28
C GLU A 167 -2.28 -4.51 -17.86
N LEU A 168 -1.06 -4.67 -17.32
CA LEU A 168 -0.66 -4.12 -16.02
C LEU A 168 -0.92 -2.61 -15.97
N HIS A 169 -0.52 -1.90 -17.02
CA HIS A 169 -0.67 -0.46 -17.09
C HIS A 169 -2.15 -0.03 -17.03
N LEU A 170 -3.05 -0.73 -17.73
CA LEU A 170 -4.49 -0.48 -17.67
C LEU A 170 -5.06 -0.66 -16.24
N LEU A 171 -4.53 -1.61 -15.48
CA LEU A 171 -4.97 -1.89 -14.10
C LEU A 171 -4.39 -0.91 -13.08
N LEU A 172 -3.16 -0.44 -13.28
CA LEU A 172 -2.60 0.58 -12.40
C LEU A 172 -3.25 1.95 -12.65
N MET A 173 -3.64 2.23 -13.89
CA MET A 173 -4.29 3.46 -14.29
C MET A 173 -5.58 3.74 -13.51
N SER A 174 -6.38 2.72 -13.24
CA SER A 174 -7.62 2.86 -12.47
C SER A 174 -7.39 3.13 -10.98
N LEU A 175 -6.19 2.84 -10.46
CA LEU A 175 -5.75 3.19 -9.11
C LEU A 175 -5.18 4.61 -9.02
N ALA A 176 -4.87 5.25 -10.15
CA ALA A 176 -4.28 6.59 -10.13
C ALA A 176 -5.28 7.66 -9.63
N PRO A 177 -5.01 8.35 -8.51
CA PRO A 177 -5.93 9.31 -7.88
C PRO A 177 -6.19 10.56 -8.73
N LYS A 178 -5.26 10.92 -9.62
CA LYS A 178 -5.31 12.14 -10.44
C LYS A 178 -6.21 12.02 -11.68
N TYR A 179 -6.73 10.85 -12.00
CA TYR A 179 -7.55 10.70 -13.20
C TYR A 179 -8.93 11.33 -12.97
N LYS A 180 -9.08 12.59 -13.44
CA LYS A 180 -10.26 13.46 -13.27
C LYS A 180 -11.59 12.82 -13.69
N ASN A 181 -11.56 11.70 -14.39
CA ASN A 181 -12.75 10.95 -14.78
C ASN A 181 -12.52 9.44 -14.66
N LYS A 182 -12.29 8.96 -13.42
CA LYS A 182 -12.15 7.53 -13.08
C LYS A 182 -13.27 6.66 -13.68
N ARG A 183 -14.49 7.18 -13.76
CA ARG A 183 -15.61 6.53 -14.45
C ARG A 183 -15.36 6.31 -15.95
N LYS A 184 -14.95 7.35 -16.70
CA LYS A 184 -14.66 7.25 -18.14
C LYS A 184 -13.55 6.23 -18.39
N LEU A 185 -12.57 6.22 -17.50
CA LEU A 185 -11.46 5.28 -17.54
C LEU A 185 -11.91 3.84 -17.32
N LEU A 186 -12.66 3.59 -16.25
CA LEU A 186 -13.16 2.26 -15.95
C LEU A 186 -14.10 1.77 -17.06
N LYS A 187 -14.91 2.67 -17.63
CA LYS A 187 -15.72 2.38 -18.81
C LYS A 187 -14.86 1.96 -20.01
N TYR A 188 -13.74 2.63 -20.22
CA TYR A 188 -12.80 2.27 -21.29
C TYR A 188 -12.19 0.88 -21.05
N VAL A 189 -11.67 0.63 -19.84
CA VAL A 189 -11.09 -0.67 -19.46
C VAL A 189 -12.14 -1.78 -19.62
N ILE A 190 -13.34 -1.62 -19.05
CA ILE A 190 -14.45 -2.57 -19.19
C ILE A 190 -14.82 -2.79 -20.66
N GLY A 191 -14.87 -1.73 -21.47
CA GLY A 191 -15.14 -1.84 -22.91
C GLY A 191 -14.07 -2.65 -23.66
N LEU A 192 -12.80 -2.58 -23.24
CA LEU A 192 -11.77 -3.48 -23.77
C LEU A 192 -12.04 -4.94 -23.35
N PHE A 193 -12.48 -5.17 -22.12
CA PHE A 193 -12.80 -6.51 -21.59
C PHE A 193 -13.99 -7.20 -22.28
N GLU A 194 -14.90 -6.46 -22.91
CA GLU A 194 -15.93 -7.06 -23.77
C GLU A 194 -15.32 -7.89 -24.91
N ASN A 195 -14.08 -7.61 -25.29
CA ASN A 195 -13.28 -8.41 -26.20
C ASN A 195 -12.13 -9.11 -25.47
N GLU A 196 -12.47 -10.11 -24.67
CA GLU A 196 -11.55 -10.96 -23.90
C GLU A 196 -10.31 -11.46 -24.67
N ARG A 197 -10.44 -11.64 -26.00
CA ARG A 197 -9.32 -12.08 -26.87
C ARG A 197 -8.15 -11.09 -26.95
N LEU A 198 -8.37 -9.84 -26.53
CA LEU A 198 -7.31 -8.84 -26.42
C LEU A 198 -6.35 -9.16 -25.27
N PHE A 199 -6.75 -10.00 -24.32
CA PHE A 199 -5.99 -10.29 -23.12
C PHE A 199 -5.40 -11.70 -23.13
N HIS A 200 -4.40 -11.91 -22.29
CA HIS A 200 -3.86 -13.24 -22.01
C HIS A 200 -4.88 -14.07 -21.21
N ASN A 201 -5.36 -15.16 -21.81
CA ASN A 201 -6.47 -15.98 -21.29
C ASN A 201 -6.26 -16.44 -19.84
N GLU A 202 -5.02 -16.78 -19.49
CA GLU A 202 -4.61 -17.21 -18.15
C GLU A 202 -4.75 -16.12 -17.08
N LYS A 203 -4.88 -14.85 -17.46
CA LYS A 203 -5.00 -13.72 -16.54
C LYS A 203 -6.40 -13.10 -16.50
N ILE A 204 -7.24 -13.36 -17.51
CA ILE A 204 -8.54 -12.70 -17.71
C ILE A 204 -9.38 -12.69 -16.42
N ASP A 205 -9.50 -13.84 -15.77
CA ASP A 205 -10.30 -13.95 -14.55
C ASP A 205 -9.76 -13.06 -13.43
N THR A 206 -8.45 -13.05 -13.23
CA THR A 206 -7.82 -12.19 -12.22
C THR A 206 -8.03 -10.71 -12.52
N ILE A 207 -7.93 -10.33 -13.79
CA ILE A 207 -8.18 -8.95 -14.19
C ILE A 207 -9.64 -8.55 -13.93
N LYS A 208 -10.60 -9.41 -14.28
CA LYS A 208 -12.02 -9.22 -13.99
C LYS A 208 -12.27 -8.96 -12.51
N SER A 209 -11.56 -9.66 -11.65
CA SER A 209 -11.66 -9.48 -10.19
C SER A 209 -11.08 -8.17 -9.69
N ILE A 210 -9.96 -7.70 -10.25
CA ILE A 210 -9.44 -6.37 -9.94
C ILE A 210 -10.47 -5.30 -10.30
N ILE A 211 -11.04 -5.36 -11.51
CA ILE A 211 -12.05 -4.38 -11.95
C ILE A 211 -13.29 -4.45 -11.07
N GLN A 212 -13.76 -5.64 -10.70
CA GLN A 212 -14.91 -5.79 -9.82
C GLN A 212 -14.66 -5.18 -8.43
N LEU A 213 -13.48 -5.40 -7.85
CA LEU A 213 -13.08 -4.77 -6.58
C LEU A 213 -13.09 -3.24 -6.68
N GLU A 214 -12.61 -2.69 -7.80
CA GLU A 214 -12.64 -1.25 -8.03
C GLU A 214 -14.05 -0.71 -8.18
N ILE A 215 -14.93 -1.39 -8.92
CA ILE A 215 -16.33 -1.02 -9.05
C ILE A 215 -16.95 -0.97 -7.66
N ASP A 216 -16.85 -2.04 -6.88
CA ASP A 216 -17.58 -2.17 -5.61
C ASP A 216 -17.09 -1.19 -4.54
N ASN A 217 -15.81 -0.82 -4.56
CA ASN A 217 -15.18 -0.12 -3.45
C ASN A 217 -14.70 1.30 -3.78
N LEU A 218 -14.40 1.60 -5.05
CA LEU A 218 -13.78 2.87 -5.45
C LEU A 218 -14.71 3.78 -6.25
N LEU A 219 -15.88 3.29 -6.66
CA LEU A 219 -16.92 4.09 -7.31
C LEU A 219 -18.02 4.51 -6.33
N ASP A 220 -18.69 5.61 -6.66
CA ASP A 220 -19.90 6.03 -5.95
C ASP A 220 -21.09 5.10 -6.24
N GLU A 221 -22.19 5.29 -5.50
CA GLU A 221 -23.39 4.44 -5.65
C GLU A 221 -24.01 4.49 -7.06
N TYR A 222 -24.00 5.67 -7.70
CA TYR A 222 -24.58 5.85 -9.01
C TYR A 222 -23.77 5.09 -10.07
N ASP A 223 -22.45 5.24 -10.06
CA ASP A 223 -21.55 4.57 -10.99
C ASP A 223 -21.49 3.06 -10.73
N ARG A 224 -21.56 2.61 -9.47
CA ARG A 224 -21.70 1.18 -9.15
C ARG A 224 -22.94 0.55 -9.76
N LYS A 225 -24.08 1.24 -9.68
CA LYS A 225 -25.32 0.75 -10.31
C LYS A 225 -25.20 0.69 -11.82
N TYR A 226 -24.46 1.63 -12.43
CA TYR A 226 -24.20 1.65 -13.87
C TYR A 226 -23.38 0.44 -14.33
N PHE A 227 -22.36 0.02 -13.56
CA PHE A 227 -21.51 -1.12 -13.90
C PHE A 227 -21.94 -2.45 -13.28
N LYS A 228 -23.09 -2.49 -12.60
CA LYS A 228 -23.57 -3.70 -11.93
C LYS A 228 -23.74 -4.85 -12.93
N GLY A 229 -23.01 -5.95 -12.71
CA GLY A 229 -23.06 -7.13 -13.57
C GLY A 229 -22.27 -7.00 -14.87
N ALA A 230 -21.45 -5.96 -15.04
CA ALA A 230 -20.55 -5.81 -16.18
C ALA A 230 -19.52 -6.95 -16.25
N ILE A 231 -19.18 -7.54 -15.10
CA ILE A 231 -18.21 -8.62 -14.99
C ILE A 231 -18.80 -9.74 -14.13
N LYS A 232 -18.74 -10.98 -14.63
CA LYS A 232 -19.07 -12.18 -13.85
C LYS A 232 -17.79 -12.79 -13.31
N MET A 233 -17.72 -12.94 -11.99
CA MET A 233 -16.63 -13.65 -11.31
C MET A 233 -16.86 -15.16 -11.36
N ASN A 234 -15.77 -15.92 -11.33
CA ASN A 234 -15.80 -17.37 -11.12
C ASN A 234 -15.24 -17.73 -9.73
N ASN A 235 -15.45 -18.98 -9.33
CA ASN A 235 -15.06 -19.48 -8.00
C ASN A 235 -13.55 -19.45 -7.74
N GLU A 236 -12.70 -19.57 -8.77
CA GLU A 236 -11.25 -19.52 -8.58
C GLU A 236 -10.80 -18.09 -8.24
N THR A 237 -11.40 -17.10 -8.88
CA THR A 237 -11.04 -15.71 -8.60
C THR A 237 -11.52 -15.23 -7.24
N GLU A 238 -12.67 -15.71 -6.77
CA GLU A 238 -13.14 -15.45 -5.42
C GLU A 238 -12.14 -15.92 -4.36
N LYS A 239 -11.47 -17.06 -4.59
CA LYS A 239 -10.44 -17.58 -3.67
C LYS A 239 -9.20 -16.67 -3.61
N ILE A 240 -8.74 -16.17 -4.77
CA ILE A 240 -7.59 -15.26 -4.85
C ILE A 240 -7.90 -13.96 -4.10
N ILE A 241 -9.08 -13.36 -4.36
CA ILE A 241 -9.51 -12.15 -3.66
C ILE A 241 -9.60 -12.42 -2.16
N LYS A 242 -10.26 -13.51 -1.76
CA LYS A 242 -10.43 -13.84 -0.34
C LYS A 242 -9.09 -13.93 0.38
N LYS A 243 -8.11 -14.63 -0.21
CA LYS A 243 -6.77 -14.72 0.36
C LYS A 243 -6.11 -13.35 0.48
N ALA A 244 -6.16 -12.52 -0.57
CA ALA A 244 -5.58 -11.17 -0.53
C ALA A 244 -6.27 -10.28 0.53
N VAL A 245 -7.59 -10.38 0.67
CA VAL A 245 -8.38 -9.68 1.70
C VAL A 245 -7.99 -10.16 3.10
N ASP A 246 -7.86 -11.47 3.31
CA ASP A 246 -7.48 -12.04 4.61
C ASP A 246 -6.08 -11.56 5.03
N ASP A 247 -5.11 -11.58 4.11
CA ASP A 247 -3.73 -11.11 4.37
C ASP A 247 -3.70 -9.61 4.72
N VAL A 248 -4.47 -8.78 4.00
CA VAL A 248 -4.60 -7.35 4.30
C VAL A 248 -5.31 -7.13 5.63
N ASN A 249 -6.37 -7.87 5.95
CA ASN A 249 -7.07 -7.71 7.22
C ASN A 249 -6.15 -8.02 8.41
N LYS A 250 -5.38 -9.10 8.34
CA LYS A 250 -4.38 -9.43 9.37
C LYS A 250 -3.36 -8.30 9.58
N LYS A 251 -2.83 -7.71 8.49
CA LYS A 251 -1.91 -6.54 8.56
C LYS A 251 -2.54 -5.41 9.38
N TYR A 252 -3.77 -5.02 9.02
CA TYR A 252 -4.43 -3.87 9.63
C TYR A 252 -4.90 -4.14 11.07
N GLU A 253 -5.24 -5.37 11.41
CA GLU A 253 -5.54 -5.79 12.79
C GLU A 253 -4.30 -5.65 13.68
N GLN A 254 -3.14 -6.12 13.22
CA GLN A 254 -1.88 -5.97 13.96
C GLN A 254 -1.46 -4.51 14.09
N GLU A 255 -1.61 -3.70 13.04
CA GLU A 255 -1.34 -2.25 13.13
C GLU A 255 -2.25 -1.57 14.16
N ALA A 256 -3.54 -1.90 14.17
CA ALA A 256 -4.48 -1.33 15.13
C ALA A 256 -4.15 -1.76 16.58
N LEU A 257 -3.75 -3.01 16.78
CA LEU A 257 -3.32 -3.50 18.09
C LEU A 257 -2.06 -2.74 18.57
N TYR A 258 -1.07 -2.58 17.68
CA TYR A 258 0.14 -1.83 17.99
C TYR A 258 -0.15 -0.37 18.36
N GLU A 259 -0.99 0.32 17.58
CA GLU A 259 -1.41 1.69 17.89
C GLU A 259 -2.12 1.79 19.25
N ALA A 260 -2.98 0.82 19.57
CA ALA A 260 -3.67 0.77 20.85
C ALA A 260 -2.69 0.54 22.02
N GLU A 261 -1.73 -0.35 21.87
CA GLU A 261 -0.68 -0.61 22.87
C GLU A 261 0.20 0.62 23.11
N GLN A 262 0.65 1.30 22.05
CA GLN A 262 1.46 2.52 22.18
C GLN A 262 0.69 3.64 22.87
N LYS A 263 -0.59 3.79 22.54
CA LYS A 263 -1.46 4.75 23.22
C LYS A 263 -1.62 4.40 24.70
N GLY A 264 -1.89 3.13 25.01
CA GLY A 264 -2.02 2.65 26.39
C GLY A 264 -0.75 2.85 27.21
N LEU A 265 0.43 2.60 26.63
CA LEU A 265 1.72 2.85 27.28
C LEU A 265 1.91 4.34 27.57
N LYS A 266 1.62 5.21 26.59
CA LYS A 266 1.75 6.66 26.75
C LYS A 266 0.81 7.20 27.83
N ASP A 267 -0.45 6.74 27.82
CA ASP A 267 -1.45 7.13 28.82
C ASP A 267 -1.07 6.61 30.22
N GLY A 268 -0.56 5.39 30.32
CA GLY A 268 -0.05 4.79 31.56
C GLY A 268 1.15 5.54 32.13
N LEU A 269 2.14 5.88 31.30
CA LEU A 269 3.30 6.68 31.71
C LEU A 269 2.89 8.08 32.18
N LYS A 270 1.94 8.72 31.47
CA LYS A 270 1.41 10.02 31.86
C LYS A 270 0.72 9.94 33.22
N LYS A 271 -0.16 8.95 33.41
CA LYS A 271 -0.88 8.75 34.67
C LYS A 271 0.07 8.43 35.83
N GLY A 272 1.05 7.54 35.61
CA GLY A 272 2.06 7.22 36.61
C GLY A 272 2.91 8.42 37.01
N LYS A 273 3.26 9.29 36.06
CA LYS A 273 3.94 10.57 36.34
C LYS A 273 3.06 11.49 37.18
N GLU A 274 1.80 11.66 36.82
CA GLU A 274 0.85 12.48 37.59
C GLU A 274 0.65 11.94 39.00
N ASP A 275 0.50 10.62 39.17
CA ASP A 275 0.33 9.99 40.48
C ASP A 275 1.60 10.13 41.34
N ALA A 276 2.79 9.96 40.77
CA ALA A 276 4.05 10.22 41.46
C ALA A 276 4.17 11.70 41.91
N GLN A 277 3.79 12.64 41.04
CA GLN A 277 3.76 14.07 41.36
C GLN A 277 2.78 14.37 42.50
N LYS A 278 1.61 13.72 42.53
CA LYS A 278 0.62 13.86 43.61
C LYS A 278 1.13 13.29 44.93
N GLU A 279 1.80 12.15 44.92
CA GLU A 279 2.40 11.57 46.13
C GLU A 279 3.52 12.43 46.69
N ILE A 280 4.35 13.04 45.83
CA ILE A 280 5.33 14.04 46.26
C ILE A 280 4.61 15.27 46.86
N ALA A 281 3.56 15.77 46.20
CA ALA A 281 2.79 16.92 46.71
C ALA A 281 2.19 16.64 48.10
N LYS A 282 1.64 15.45 48.33
CA LYS A 282 1.13 15.02 49.64
C LYS A 282 2.21 15.01 50.72
N LYS A 283 3.42 14.52 50.41
CA LYS A 283 4.55 14.48 51.35
C LYS A 283 5.08 15.88 51.70
N LEU A 284 4.97 16.84 50.80
CA LEU A 284 5.40 18.23 51.01
C LEU A 284 4.33 19.11 51.69
N LYS A 285 3.10 18.61 51.82
CA LYS A 285 1.98 19.32 52.44
C LYS A 285 2.27 19.55 53.92
N GLY A 286 2.19 20.81 54.35
CA GLY A 286 2.55 21.26 55.71
C GLY A 286 4.02 21.63 55.89
N LEU A 287 4.89 21.33 54.92
CA LEU A 287 6.29 21.76 54.91
C LEU A 287 6.54 22.94 53.96
N HIS A 288 5.70 23.10 52.93
CA HIS A 288 5.83 24.12 51.89
C HIS A 288 4.48 24.75 51.55
N THR A 289 4.50 25.96 50.96
CA THR A 289 3.26 26.61 50.48
C THR A 289 2.73 25.92 49.21
N PRO A 290 1.42 26.02 48.90
CA PRO A 290 0.85 25.45 47.68
C PRO A 290 1.57 25.90 46.39
N GLU A 291 2.04 27.15 46.33
CA GLU A 291 2.80 27.70 45.19
C GLU A 291 4.18 27.06 45.07
N GLN A 292 4.86 26.80 46.19
CA GLN A 292 6.14 26.10 46.20
C GLN A 292 5.97 24.63 45.77
N ILE A 293 4.93 23.96 46.25
CA ILE A 293 4.61 22.57 45.86
C ILE A 293 4.26 22.49 44.37
N ALA A 294 3.53 23.48 43.84
CA ALA A 294 3.22 23.59 42.40
C ALA A 294 4.48 23.71 41.56
N LYS A 295 5.43 24.54 42.00
CA LYS A 295 6.71 24.72 41.32
C LYS A 295 7.58 23.44 41.36
N ILE A 296 7.60 22.71 42.47
CA ILE A 296 8.41 21.48 42.64
C ILE A 296 7.83 20.31 41.84
N THR A 297 6.51 20.14 41.88
CA THR A 297 5.83 18.96 41.29
C THR A 297 5.38 19.20 39.86
N GLY A 298 5.23 20.46 39.43
CA GLY A 298 4.65 20.83 38.14
C GLY A 298 3.14 20.62 38.05
N LEU A 299 2.46 20.33 39.18
CA LEU A 299 0.99 20.26 39.24
C LEU A 299 0.39 21.68 39.31
N ASN A 300 -0.82 21.84 38.79
CA ASN A 300 -1.54 23.10 38.94
C ASN A 300 -2.05 23.30 40.39
N LEU A 301 -2.24 24.56 40.78
CA LEU A 301 -2.66 24.93 42.14
C LEU A 301 -3.98 24.29 42.56
N ASN A 302 -4.96 24.22 41.66
CA ASN A 302 -6.25 23.59 41.95
C ASN A 302 -6.10 22.11 42.33
N THR A 303 -5.22 21.38 41.64
CA THR A 303 -4.94 19.97 41.94
C THR A 303 -4.29 19.85 43.31
N ILE A 304 -3.36 20.75 43.66
CA ILE A 304 -2.66 20.71 44.96
C ILE A 304 -3.59 21.06 46.12
N MET A 305 -4.49 22.02 45.94
CA MET A 305 -5.47 22.39 46.97
C MET A 305 -6.52 21.29 47.23
N LEU A 306 -6.73 20.39 46.26
CA LEU A 306 -7.66 19.27 46.35
C LEU A 306 -7.03 17.96 46.88
N LEU A 307 -5.69 17.87 46.92
CA LEU A 307 -4.92 16.79 47.57
C LEU A 307 -4.80 17.06 49.06
#